data_AF-A0A2V9PI47-F1
#
_entry.id   AF-A0A2V9PI47-F1
#
_cell.length_a   1.000
_cell.length_b   1.000
_cell.length_c   1.000
_cell.angle_alpha   90.00
_cell.angle_beta   90.00
_cell.angle_gamma   90.00
#
_symmetry.space_group_name_H-M   'P 1'
#
loop_
_entity.id
_entity.type
_entity.pdbx_description
1 polymer ?
#
loop_
_entity_poly.entity_id
_entity_poly.type
_entity_poly.pdbx_seq_one_letter_code
_entity_poly.pdbx_strand_id
1 'polypeptide(L)'
;MIRAIRTFLAIVAAFGLAASIVAYVGSYFGTTMDSLFRWAVVLHIGVFALLLPMYAVEYSALKDRTFFWKRFAQGLPKWVVPGINLLGLFCAIHFVLFLVQSHAASPEVKNGEYVPNNHGKIVKVLTQPEYLTLKGAELRLFATGWMFFYFVPTMYWWFPRNRQQIVGSTYPCP
;
A
#
# COMPACT_ATOMS: atom_id res chain seq x y z
N MET A 1 -25.86 -10.88 6.22
CA MET A 1 -25.30 -9.52 6.41
C MET A 1 -23.76 -9.52 6.42
N ILE A 2 -23.09 -10.25 7.32
CA ILE A 2 -21.62 -10.23 7.46
C ILE A 2 -20.87 -10.62 6.17
N ARG A 3 -21.37 -11.63 5.42
CA ARG A 3 -20.75 -12.05 4.15
C ARG A 3 -20.81 -10.96 3.07
N ALA A 4 -21.94 -10.27 2.95
CA ALA A 4 -22.14 -9.21 1.97
C ALA A 4 -21.20 -8.01 2.23
N ILE A 5 -21.05 -7.61 3.50
CA ILE A 5 -20.14 -6.52 3.90
C ILE A 5 -18.68 -6.88 3.55
N ARG A 6 -18.26 -8.11 3.85
CA ARG A 6 -16.91 -8.59 3.51
C ARG A 6 -16.67 -8.58 2.01
N THR A 7 -17.61 -9.10 1.22
CA THR A 7 -17.51 -9.08 -0.24
C THR A 7 -17.44 -7.66 -0.79
N PHE A 8 -18.26 -6.75 -0.27
CA PHE A 8 -18.20 -5.34 -0.64
C PHE A 8 -16.83 -4.72 -0.35
N LEU A 9 -16.29 -4.90 0.86
CA LEU A 9 -14.95 -4.41 1.23
C LEU A 9 -13.86 -5.01 0.35
N ALA A 10 -13.99 -6.29 0.01
CA ALA A 10 -13.02 -6.98 -0.86
C ALA A 10 -13.06 -6.44 -2.30
N ILE A 11 -14.25 -6.15 -2.83
CA ILE A 11 -14.42 -5.54 -4.16
C ILE A 11 -13.84 -4.13 -4.17
N VAL A 12 -14.15 -3.30 -3.16
CA VAL A 12 -13.60 -1.94 -3.04
C VAL A 12 -12.07 -1.98 -2.95
N ALA A 13 -11.51 -2.91 -2.17
CA ALA A 13 -10.07 -3.11 -2.08
C ALA A 13 -9.45 -3.53 -3.42
N ALA A 14 -10.11 -4.43 -4.16
CA ALA A 14 -9.66 -4.86 -5.48
C ALA A 14 -9.67 -3.72 -6.51
N PHE A 15 -10.68 -2.83 -6.46
CA PHE A 15 -10.69 -1.62 -7.28
C PHE A 15 -9.55 -0.65 -6.90
N GLY A 16 -9.27 -0.47 -5.61
CA GLY A 16 -8.11 0.30 -5.15
C GLY A 16 -6.79 -0.28 -5.63
N LEU A 17 -6.65 -1.61 -5.60
CA LEU A 17 -5.49 -2.32 -6.17
C LEU A 17 -5.37 -2.07 -7.69
N ALA A 18 -6.45 -2.24 -8.44
CA ALA A 18 -6.46 -1.97 -9.88
C ALA A 18 -6.08 -0.51 -10.20
N ALA A 19 -6.65 0.45 -9.46
CA ALA A 19 -6.32 1.86 -9.60
C ALA A 19 -4.85 2.16 -9.30
N SER A 20 -4.26 1.50 -8.28
CA SER A 20 -2.83 1.64 -7.97
C SER A 20 -1.93 1.09 -9.08
N ILE A 21 -2.32 0.00 -9.75
CA ILE A 21 -1.62 -0.54 -10.93
C ILE A 21 -1.70 0.45 -12.09
N VAL A 22 -2.87 1.03 -12.35
CA VAL A 22 -3.04 2.04 -13.41
C VAL A 22 -2.17 3.27 -13.12
N ALA A 23 -2.14 3.76 -11.88
CA ALA A 23 -1.27 4.86 -11.48
C ALA A 23 0.23 4.52 -11.67
N TYR A 24 0.62 3.29 -11.32
CA TYR A 24 1.98 2.80 -11.53
C TYR A 24 2.36 2.79 -13.01
N VAL A 25 1.52 2.20 -13.87
CA VAL A 25 1.77 2.16 -15.32
C VAL A 25 1.78 3.57 -15.92
N GLY A 26 0.80 4.41 -15.55
CA GLY A 26 0.70 5.80 -16.00
C GLY A 26 1.93 6.64 -15.68
N SER A 27 2.63 6.33 -14.57
CA SER A 27 3.87 7.02 -14.19
C SER A 27 5.01 6.89 -15.21
N TYR A 28 4.98 5.86 -16.07
CA TYR A 28 5.95 5.69 -17.17
C TYR A 28 5.59 6.50 -18.42
N PHE A 29 4.32 6.90 -18.56
CA PHE A 29 3.80 7.69 -19.69
C PHE A 29 3.73 9.19 -19.37
N GLY A 30 4.53 9.66 -18.40
CA GLY A 30 4.60 11.08 -18.03
C GLY A 30 3.53 11.54 -17.04
N THR A 31 2.72 10.63 -16.50
CA THR A 31 1.82 10.98 -15.39
C THR A 31 2.65 11.24 -14.13
N THR A 32 2.40 12.37 -13.47
CA THR A 32 3.14 12.79 -12.28
C THR A 32 2.25 12.76 -11.05
N MET A 33 2.86 12.73 -9.87
CA MET A 33 2.14 12.80 -8.58
C MET A 33 1.22 14.02 -8.50
N ASP A 34 1.66 15.18 -9.00
CA ASP A 34 0.86 16.41 -8.98
C ASP A 34 -0.38 16.31 -9.86
N SER A 35 -0.25 15.69 -11.05
CA SER A 35 -1.37 15.49 -11.98
C SER A 35 -2.47 14.58 -11.40
N LEU A 36 -2.08 13.62 -10.56
CA LEU A 36 -2.99 12.68 -9.90
C LEU A 36 -3.31 13.06 -8.45
N PHE A 37 -2.90 14.23 -7.97
CA PHE A 37 -2.95 14.57 -6.55
C PHE A 37 -4.32 14.30 -5.90
N ARG A 38 -5.42 14.72 -6.54
CA ARG A 38 -6.78 14.49 -6.03
C ARG A 38 -7.11 13.00 -5.89
N TRP A 39 -6.74 12.20 -6.88
CA TRP A 39 -6.96 10.74 -6.88
C TRP A 39 -5.99 10.04 -5.92
N ALA A 40 -4.77 10.53 -5.79
CA ALA A 40 -3.79 10.05 -4.83
C ALA A 40 -4.30 10.22 -3.40
N VAL A 41 -4.95 11.34 -3.06
CA VAL A 41 -5.58 11.54 -1.75
C VAL A 41 -6.69 10.52 -1.50
N VAL A 42 -7.56 10.29 -2.49
CA VAL A 42 -8.62 9.28 -2.39
C VAL A 42 -8.04 7.88 -2.17
N LEU A 43 -6.99 7.50 -2.91
CA LEU A 43 -6.31 6.22 -2.75
C LEU A 43 -5.66 6.10 -1.37
N HIS A 44 -5.04 7.16 -0.84
CA HIS A 44 -4.49 7.14 0.51
C HIS A 44 -5.57 6.96 1.59
N ILE A 45 -6.66 7.74 1.52
CA ILE A 45 -7.75 7.64 2.49
C ILE A 45 -8.39 6.24 2.42
N GLY A 46 -8.58 5.70 1.22
CA GLY A 46 -9.13 4.36 1.01
C GLY A 46 -8.28 3.25 1.64
N VAL A 47 -6.95 3.38 1.65
CA VAL A 47 -6.05 2.44 2.37
C VAL A 47 -6.43 2.39 3.85
N PHE A 48 -6.53 3.53 4.52
CA PHE A 48 -6.88 3.59 5.94
C PHE A 48 -8.30 3.08 6.18
N ALA A 49 -9.26 3.47 5.33
CA ALA A 49 -10.65 3.03 5.44
C ALA A 49 -10.82 1.50 5.34
N LEU A 50 -9.96 0.81 4.61
CA LEU A 50 -10.02 -0.65 4.44
C LEU A 50 -9.15 -1.42 5.44
N LEU A 51 -8.03 -0.84 5.87
CA LEU A 51 -7.14 -1.44 6.86
C LEU A 51 -7.68 -1.30 8.28
N LEU A 52 -8.24 -0.14 8.67
CA LEU A 52 -8.71 0.08 10.03
C LEU A 52 -9.77 -0.94 10.49
N PRO A 53 -10.80 -1.28 9.68
CA PRO A 53 -11.75 -2.33 10.06
C PRO A 53 -11.08 -3.71 10.20
N MET A 54 -10.06 -4.01 9.39
CA MET A 54 -9.30 -5.26 9.48
C MET A 54 -8.55 -5.32 10.83
N TYR A 55 -7.86 -4.23 11.19
CA TYR A 55 -7.16 -4.11 12.47
C TYR A 55 -8.13 -4.15 13.66
N ALA A 56 -9.30 -3.52 13.56
CA ALA A 56 -10.31 -3.52 14.61
C ALA A 56 -10.87 -4.93 14.88
N VAL A 57 -11.14 -5.71 13.83
CA VAL A 57 -11.62 -7.10 13.94
C VAL A 57 -10.58 -8.01 14.61
N GLU A 58 -9.30 -7.77 14.33
CA GLU A 58 -8.20 -8.60 14.80
C GLU A 58 -7.48 -8.00 16.02
N TYR A 59 -8.04 -6.95 16.66
CA TYR A 59 -7.35 -6.18 17.69
C TYR A 59 -6.82 -7.03 18.85
N SER A 60 -7.59 -8.04 19.28
CA SER A 60 -7.19 -8.97 20.33
C SER A 60 -6.06 -9.91 19.89
N ALA A 61 -5.99 -10.25 18.60
CA ALA A 61 -4.99 -11.13 18.03
C ALA A 61 -3.69 -10.38 17.65
N LEU A 62 -3.76 -9.07 17.37
CA LEU A 62 -2.60 -8.21 17.12
C LEU A 62 -1.64 -8.08 18.32
N LYS A 63 -2.13 -8.31 19.55
CA LYS A 63 -1.28 -8.34 20.74
C LYS A 63 -0.25 -9.48 20.69
N ASP A 64 -0.50 -10.50 19.89
CA ASP A 64 0.45 -11.57 19.63
C ASP A 64 1.40 -11.16 18.50
N ARG A 65 2.69 -11.07 18.81
CA ARG A 65 3.76 -10.67 17.86
C ARG A 65 3.84 -11.60 16.64
N THR A 66 3.31 -12.82 16.74
CA THR A 66 3.31 -13.81 15.66
C THR A 66 2.09 -13.72 14.73
N PHE A 67 1.16 -12.80 14.99
CA PHE A 67 -0.12 -12.68 14.28
C PHE A 67 0.03 -12.60 12.76
N PHE A 68 0.83 -11.66 12.26
CA PHE A 68 1.01 -11.45 10.81
C PHE A 68 1.71 -12.62 10.10
N TRP A 69 2.49 -13.41 10.82
CA TRP A 69 3.29 -14.50 10.24
C TRP A 69 2.57 -15.85 10.28
N LYS A 70 1.90 -16.17 11.40
CA LYS A 70 1.26 -17.48 11.60
C LYS A 70 -0.25 -17.43 11.49
N ARG A 71 -0.91 -16.48 12.17
CA ARG A 71 -2.38 -16.42 12.21
C ARG A 71 -2.98 -15.78 10.97
N PHE A 72 -2.30 -14.81 10.37
CA PHE A 72 -2.77 -14.18 9.15
C PHE A 72 -2.78 -15.17 7.98
N ALA A 73 -1.75 -16.01 7.89
CA ALA A 73 -1.58 -17.02 6.85
C ALA A 73 -2.56 -18.20 6.97
N GLN A 74 -3.12 -18.44 8.16
CA GLN A 74 -4.07 -19.53 8.40
C GLN A 74 -5.38 -19.29 7.62
N GLY A 75 -5.69 -20.22 6.71
CA GLY A 75 -6.90 -20.17 5.88
C GLY A 75 -6.77 -19.33 4.61
N LEU A 76 -5.60 -18.77 4.31
CA LEU A 76 -5.33 -18.12 3.02
C LEU A 76 -4.66 -19.09 2.05
N PRO A 77 -4.86 -18.92 0.73
CA PRO A 77 -4.10 -19.66 -0.27
C PRO A 77 -2.59 -19.47 -0.08
N LYS A 78 -1.82 -20.53 -0.34
CA LYS A 78 -0.36 -20.55 -0.15
C LYS A 78 0.40 -19.47 -0.92
N TRP A 79 -0.18 -18.92 -1.98
CA TRP A 79 0.42 -17.86 -2.80
C TRP A 79 0.23 -16.45 -2.22
N VAL A 80 -0.69 -16.25 -1.28
CA VAL A 80 -0.99 -14.91 -0.75
C VAL A 80 0.18 -14.33 0.04
N VAL A 81 0.77 -15.11 0.95
CA VAL A 81 1.92 -14.64 1.75
C VAL A 81 3.14 -14.33 0.88
N PRO A 82 3.55 -15.20 -0.06
CA PRO A 82 4.56 -14.85 -1.07
C PRO A 82 4.21 -13.58 -1.85
N GLY A 83 2.95 -13.39 -2.24
CA GLY A 83 2.49 -12.18 -2.94
C GLY A 83 2.64 -10.89 -2.12
N ILE A 84 2.27 -10.94 -0.83
CA ILE A 84 2.48 -9.80 0.10
C ILE A 84 3.98 -9.49 0.21
N ASN A 85 4.82 -10.51 0.39
CA ASN A 85 6.26 -10.33 0.50
C ASN A 85 6.86 -9.75 -0.79
N LEU A 86 6.41 -10.23 -1.96
CA LEU A 86 6.88 -9.74 -3.25
C LEU A 86 6.49 -8.27 -3.46
N LEU A 87 5.24 -7.90 -3.18
CA LEU A 87 4.79 -6.50 -3.26
C LEU A 87 5.48 -5.61 -2.23
N GLY A 88 5.74 -6.12 -1.03
CA GLY A 88 6.49 -5.41 0.00
C GLY A 88 7.94 -5.14 -0.43
N LEU A 89 8.62 -6.15 -0.97
CA LEU A 89 9.95 -5.99 -1.55
C LEU A 89 9.95 -5.02 -2.73
N PHE A 90 8.95 -5.12 -3.60
CA PHE A 90 8.79 -4.23 -4.75
C PHE A 90 8.61 -2.77 -4.35
N CYS A 91 7.80 -2.51 -3.31
CA CYS A 91 7.66 -1.20 -2.69
C CYS A 91 8.97 -0.72 -2.05
N ALA A 92 9.70 -1.59 -1.34
CA ALA A 92 10.96 -1.25 -0.71
C ALA A 92 12.04 -0.86 -1.73
N ILE A 93 12.11 -1.58 -2.85
CA ILE A 93 13.02 -1.23 -3.96
C ILE A 93 12.70 0.16 -4.50
N HIS A 94 11.42 0.46 -4.75
CA HIS A 94 11.00 1.79 -5.22
C HIS A 94 11.26 2.90 -4.20
N PHE A 95 11.12 2.60 -2.91
CA PHE A 95 11.47 3.53 -1.84
C PHE A 95 12.97 3.86 -1.85
N VAL A 96 13.84 2.85 -1.95
CA VAL A 96 15.29 3.07 -2.03
C VAL A 96 15.67 3.83 -3.30
N LEU A 97 15.12 3.45 -4.46
CA LEU A 97 15.36 4.15 -5.73
C LEU A 97 14.94 5.62 -5.64
N PHE A 98 13.77 5.89 -5.08
CA PHE A 98 13.30 7.26 -4.89
C PHE A 98 14.21 8.04 -3.93
N LEU A 99 14.63 7.46 -2.80
CA LEU A 99 15.54 8.11 -1.87
C LEU A 99 16.88 8.49 -2.52
N VAL A 100 17.43 7.60 -3.35
CA VAL A 100 18.68 7.85 -4.08
C VAL A 100 18.48 8.96 -5.11
N GLN A 101 17.40 8.91 -5.91
CA GLN A 101 17.13 9.91 -6.96
C GLN A 101 16.76 11.29 -6.39
N SER A 102 16.07 11.31 -5.27
CA SER A 102 15.60 12.52 -4.61
C SER A 102 16.64 13.17 -3.70
N HIS A 103 17.76 12.49 -3.43
CA HIS A 103 18.68 12.85 -2.34
C HIS A 103 17.96 13.06 -1.00
N ALA A 104 16.93 12.23 -0.74
CA ALA A 104 16.02 12.34 0.41
C ALA A 104 15.29 13.69 0.53
N ALA A 105 15.03 14.38 -0.59
CA ALA A 105 14.33 15.66 -0.64
C ALA A 105 13.05 15.57 -1.50
N SER A 106 11.94 16.14 -1.04
CA SER A 106 10.71 16.13 -1.83
C SER A 106 10.75 17.22 -2.91
N PRO A 107 10.48 16.93 -4.19
CA PRO A 107 10.37 17.96 -5.22
C PRO A 107 9.18 18.87 -4.95
N GLU A 108 9.43 20.18 -4.90
CA GLU A 108 8.43 21.21 -4.65
C GLU A 108 8.65 22.40 -5.59
N VAL A 109 7.56 23.08 -5.95
CA VAL A 109 7.64 24.37 -6.65
C VAL A 109 7.61 25.47 -5.61
N LYS A 110 8.71 26.23 -5.47
CA LYS A 110 8.81 27.34 -4.52
C LYS A 110 9.22 28.61 -5.28
N ASN A 111 8.40 29.66 -5.17
CA ASN A 111 8.64 30.94 -5.85
C ASN A 111 8.82 30.83 -7.38
N GLY A 112 8.18 29.85 -8.03
CA GLY A 112 8.30 29.62 -9.47
C GLY A 112 9.51 28.77 -9.89
N GLU A 113 10.36 28.36 -8.95
CA GLU A 113 11.50 27.47 -9.19
C GLU A 113 11.19 26.05 -8.72
N TYR A 114 11.71 25.06 -9.45
CA TYR A 114 11.64 23.66 -9.05
C TYR A 114 12.78 23.37 -8.08
N VAL A 115 12.49 23.03 -6.83
CA VAL A 115 13.51 22.81 -5.80
C VAL A 115 13.26 21.48 -5.08
N PRO A 116 14.30 20.66 -4.82
CA PRO A 116 14.23 19.58 -3.85
C PRO A 116 14.26 20.22 -2.45
N ASN A 117 13.14 20.15 -1.74
CA ASN A 117 13.03 20.63 -0.37
C ASN A 117 13.46 19.51 0.59
N ASN A 118 14.61 19.68 1.23
CA ASN A 118 15.07 18.81 2.31
C ASN A 118 14.93 19.56 3.64
N HIS A 119 13.82 19.35 4.36
CA HIS A 119 13.58 19.95 5.68
C HIS A 119 13.83 21.47 5.73
N GLY A 120 13.43 22.21 4.69
CA GLY A 120 13.60 23.67 4.61
C GLY A 120 14.91 24.14 3.97
N LYS A 121 15.83 23.22 3.64
CA LYS A 121 17.04 23.53 2.87
C LYS A 121 16.82 23.20 1.40
N ILE A 122 16.95 24.23 0.55
CA ILE A 122 16.97 24.09 -0.90
C ILE A 122 18.34 23.53 -1.28
N VAL A 123 18.37 22.29 -1.78
CA VAL A 123 19.63 21.59 -2.08
C VAL A 123 20.20 22.02 -3.44
N LYS A 124 19.34 22.29 -4.42
CA LYS A 124 19.68 22.68 -5.80
C LYS A 124 18.44 23.26 -6.50
N VAL A 125 18.60 24.07 -7.54
CA VAL A 125 17.50 24.36 -8.48
C VAL A 125 17.45 23.23 -9.53
N LEU A 126 16.28 22.63 -9.70
CA LEU A 126 16.02 21.59 -10.69
C LEU A 126 15.55 22.23 -12.00
N THR A 127 15.94 21.61 -13.11
CA THR A 127 15.30 21.86 -14.40
C THR A 127 13.90 21.22 -14.43
N GLN A 128 13.00 21.74 -15.25
CA GLN A 128 11.66 21.16 -15.45
C GLN A 128 11.66 19.65 -15.76
N PRO A 129 12.52 19.10 -16.66
CA PRO A 129 12.55 17.66 -16.91
C PRO A 129 13.04 16.84 -15.72
N GLU A 130 13.99 17.34 -14.93
CA GLU A 130 14.43 16.69 -13.69
C GLU A 130 13.29 16.64 -12.67
N TYR A 131 12.55 17.75 -12.52
CA TYR A 131 11.37 17.82 -11.65
C TYR A 131 10.30 16.78 -12.05
N LEU A 132 9.93 16.72 -13.33
CA LEU A 132 8.93 15.78 -13.83
C LEU A 132 9.38 14.32 -13.66
N THR A 133 10.66 14.04 -13.87
CA THR A 133 11.24 12.71 -13.64
C THR A 133 11.12 12.32 -12.18
N LEU A 134 11.44 13.24 -11.27
CA LEU A 134 11.38 12.99 -9.82
C LEU A 134 9.93 12.85 -9.33
N LYS A 135 8.99 13.64 -9.86
CA LYS A 135 7.55 13.48 -9.60
C LYS A 135 6.96 12.19 -10.16
N GLY A 136 7.48 11.68 -11.28
CA GLY A 136 7.15 10.35 -11.77
C GLY A 136 7.68 9.25 -10.85
N ALA A 137 8.90 9.40 -10.33
CA ALA A 137 9.47 8.49 -9.35
C ALA A 137 8.71 8.50 -8.01
N GLU A 138 8.27 9.67 -7.55
CA GLU A 138 7.40 9.84 -6.38
C GLU A 138 6.08 9.09 -6.58
N LEU A 139 5.43 9.25 -7.74
CA LEU A 139 4.20 8.53 -8.05
C LEU A 139 4.41 7.00 -8.06
N ARG A 140 5.53 6.50 -8.58
CA ARG A 140 5.87 5.06 -8.53
C ARG A 140 6.00 4.55 -7.10
N LEU A 141 6.66 5.31 -6.24
CA LEU A 141 6.77 4.97 -4.82
C LEU A 141 5.38 4.83 -4.19
N PHE A 142 4.53 5.86 -4.31
CA PHE A 142 3.19 5.81 -3.73
C PHE A 142 2.32 4.72 -4.35
N ALA A 143 2.39 4.53 -5.68
CA ALA A 143 1.63 3.51 -6.37
C ALA A 143 1.99 2.10 -5.90
N THR A 144 3.27 1.78 -5.76
CA THR A 144 3.71 0.47 -5.24
C THR A 144 3.35 0.26 -3.77
N GLY A 145 3.36 1.33 -2.96
CA GLY A 145 2.84 1.32 -1.59
C GLY A 145 1.34 1.02 -1.55
N TRP A 146 0.53 1.71 -2.36
CA TRP A 146 -0.90 1.44 -2.48
C TRP A 146 -1.16 0.01 -2.96
N MET A 147 -0.42 -0.50 -3.95
CA MET A 147 -0.56 -1.91 -4.38
C MET A 147 -0.40 -2.87 -3.21
N PHE A 148 0.64 -2.69 -2.39
CA PHE A 148 0.84 -3.48 -1.19
C PHE A 148 -0.33 -3.35 -0.20
N PHE A 149 -0.70 -2.11 0.14
CA PHE A 149 -1.72 -1.84 1.15
C PHE A 149 -3.16 -2.12 0.73
N TYR A 150 -3.47 -2.20 -0.57
CA TYR A 150 -4.76 -2.67 -1.09
C TYR A 150 -4.79 -4.18 -1.31
N PHE A 151 -3.66 -4.80 -1.66
CA PHE A 151 -3.58 -6.25 -1.81
C PHE A 151 -3.88 -6.99 -0.50
N VAL A 152 -3.29 -6.55 0.61
CA VAL A 152 -3.51 -7.15 1.95
C VAL A 152 -5.00 -7.21 2.34
N PRO A 153 -5.75 -6.09 2.39
CA PRO A 153 -7.17 -6.12 2.72
C PRO A 153 -8.00 -6.84 1.65
N THR A 154 -7.63 -6.76 0.36
CA THR A 154 -8.32 -7.56 -0.68
C THR A 154 -8.28 -9.04 -0.32
N MET A 155 -7.09 -9.58 -0.04
CA MET A 155 -6.95 -11.00 0.32
C MET A 155 -7.64 -11.33 1.65
N TYR A 156 -7.53 -10.45 2.65
CA TYR A 156 -8.16 -10.63 3.95
C TYR A 156 -9.69 -10.71 3.87
N TRP A 157 -10.31 -9.79 3.13
CA TRP A 157 -11.77 -9.72 3.04
C TRP A 157 -12.34 -10.80 2.10
N TRP A 158 -11.63 -11.11 1.01
CA TRP A 158 -12.05 -12.06 -0.02
C TRP A 158 -12.05 -13.51 0.49
N PHE A 159 -11.04 -13.91 1.26
CA PHE A 159 -10.93 -15.28 1.75
C PHE A 159 -11.52 -15.43 3.17
N PRO A 160 -12.55 -16.27 3.35
CA PRO A 160 -13.13 -16.51 4.67
C PRO A 160 -12.15 -17.29 5.55
N ARG A 161 -11.78 -16.73 6.72
CA ARG A 161 -11.10 -17.48 7.78
C ARG A 161 -12.11 -18.31 8.55
N ASN A 162 -11.99 -19.64 8.50
CA ASN A 162 -12.78 -20.53 9.33
C ASN A 162 -12.29 -20.45 10.78
N ARG A 163 -12.93 -19.58 11.58
CA ARG A 163 -12.63 -19.37 12.99
C ARG A 163 -12.78 -20.66 13.84
N GLN A 164 -13.54 -21.65 13.34
CA GLN A 164 -13.76 -22.94 14.02
C GLN A 164 -12.57 -23.91 13.96
N GLN A 165 -11.63 -23.78 13.01
CA GLN A 165 -10.43 -24.64 13.00
C GLN A 165 -9.38 -24.26 14.06
N ILE A 166 -9.49 -23.06 14.66
CA ILE A 166 -8.55 -22.58 15.68
C ILE A 166 -8.95 -23.06 17.09
N VAL A 167 -10.24 -23.35 17.32
CA VAL A 167 -10.75 -23.83 18.61
C VAL A 167 -10.69 -25.37 18.72
N GLY A 168 -10.66 -26.09 17.59
CA GLY A 168 -10.64 -27.56 17.57
C GLY A 168 -9.29 -28.23 17.87
N SER A 169 -8.19 -27.47 18.01
CA SER A 169 -6.86 -28.04 18.28
C SER A 169 -6.37 -27.87 19.72
N THR A 170 -7.21 -27.34 20.63
CA THR A 170 -6.82 -27.03 22.02
C THR A 170 -7.45 -27.93 23.07
N TYR A 171 -8.24 -28.94 22.68
CA TYR A 171 -8.71 -29.97 23.60
C TYR A 171 -8.52 -31.35 22.96
N PRO A 172 -7.52 -32.15 23.37
CA PRO A 172 -7.66 -33.60 23.22
C PRO A 172 -8.87 -34.01 24.07
N CYS A 173 -9.88 -34.60 23.43
CA CYS A 173 -10.94 -35.28 24.18
C CYS A 173 -10.31 -36.36 25.08
N PRO A 174 -10.82 -36.55 26.31
CA PRO A 174 -10.37 -37.60 27.21
C PRO A 174 -10.64 -39.00 26.66
#